data_AF-A0A2H0BTV9-F1
#
_entry.id   AF-A0A2H0BTV9-F1
#
_cell.length_a   1.000
_cell.length_b   1.000
_cell.length_c   1.000
_cell.angle_alpha   90.00
_cell.angle_beta   90.00
_cell.angle_gamma   90.00
#
_symmetry.space_group_name_H-M   'P 1'
#
loop_
_entity.id
_entity.type
_entity.pdbx_description
1 polymer ?
#
loop_
_entity_poly.entity_id
_entity_poly.type
_entity_poly.pdbx_seq_one_letter_code
_entity_poly.pdbx_strand_id
1 'polypeptide(L)'
;MTTVNISLPVEMYSDAKTVILERGYASLSELVRDALRGLLYPHLTVNGFIREFEDRVLEAATESQGKDVLLKTNKDLKNYFLQDKLPQKSNL
;
A
#
# COMPACT_ATOMS: atom_id res chain seq x y z
N MET A 1 -7.86 18.59 -9.03
CA MET A 1 -8.75 17.74 -8.20
C MET A 1 -10.16 18.28 -8.35
N THR A 2 -11.11 17.46 -8.78
CA THR A 2 -12.51 17.88 -8.94
C THR A 2 -13.29 17.43 -7.72
N THR A 3 -14.03 18.35 -7.09
CA THR A 3 -14.94 18.04 -6.00
C THR A 3 -16.31 17.71 -6.58
N VAL A 4 -16.86 16.55 -6.20
CA VAL A 4 -18.20 16.13 -6.60
C VAL A 4 -19.00 15.91 -5.31
N ASN A 5 -20.14 16.58 -5.20
CA ASN A 5 -21.05 16.37 -4.08
C ASN A 5 -21.96 15.18 -4.39
N ILE A 6 -21.99 14.21 -3.49
CA ILE A 6 -22.81 13.00 -3.63
C ILE A 6 -23.67 12.80 -2.38
N SER A 7 -24.86 12.24 -2.56
CA SER A 7 -25.71 11.78 -1.46
C SER A 7 -25.55 10.27 -1.32
N LEU A 8 -25.48 9.79 -0.08
CA LEU A 8 -25.37 8.37 0.25
C LEU A 8 -26.51 7.97 1.19
N PRO A 9 -27.04 6.73 1.08
CA PRO A 9 -27.90 6.17 2.11
C PRO A 9 -27.21 6.20 3.47
N VAL A 10 -27.98 6.42 4.54
CA VAL A 10 -27.44 6.55 5.90
C VAL A 10 -26.66 5.30 6.32
N GLU A 11 -27.21 4.11 6.03
CA GLU A 11 -26.58 2.83 6.33
C GLU A 11 -25.26 2.65 5.56
N MET A 12 -25.24 3.00 4.27
CA MET A 12 -24.02 2.95 3.46
C MET A 12 -22.94 3.90 3.98
N TYR A 13 -23.34 5.08 4.48
CA TYR A 13 -22.40 6.03 5.08
C TYR A 13 -21.84 5.53 6.41
N SER A 14 -22.64 4.86 7.25
CA SER A 14 -22.13 4.21 8.47
C SER A 14 -21.16 3.08 8.14
N ASP A 15 -21.48 2.25 7.16
CA ASP A 15 -20.61 1.14 6.74
C ASP A 15 -19.28 1.69 6.18
N ALA A 16 -19.33 2.75 5.38
CA ALA A 16 -18.14 3.41 4.86
C ALA A 16 -17.22 3.91 5.98
N LYS A 17 -17.77 4.42 7.09
CA LYS A 17 -16.95 4.84 8.25
C LYS A 17 -16.24 3.67 8.92
N THR A 18 -16.91 2.52 9.02
CA THR A 18 -16.30 1.29 9.55
C THR A 18 -15.15 0.84 8.65
N VAL A 19 -15.39 0.79 7.33
CA VAL A 19 -14.38 0.40 6.33
C VAL A 19 -13.16 1.32 6.34
N ILE A 20 -13.36 2.64 6.51
CA ILE A 20 -12.27 3.61 6.64
C ILE A 20 -11.31 3.21 7.76
N LEU A 21 -11.85 2.81 8.93
CA LEU A 21 -11.04 2.41 10.08
C LEU A 21 -10.37 1.05 9.88
N GLU A 22 -11.12 0.05 9.40
CA GLU A 22 -10.61 -1.32 9.23
C GLU A 22 -9.51 -1.42 8.16
N ARG A 23 -9.63 -0.64 7.09
CA ARG A 23 -8.71 -0.67 5.95
C ARG A 23 -7.68 0.45 5.98
N GLY A 24 -7.78 1.37 6.96
CA GLY A 24 -6.82 2.43 7.17
C GLY A 24 -6.84 3.54 6.11
N TYR A 25 -8.00 3.82 5.51
CA TYR A 25 -8.14 4.97 4.61
C TYR A 25 -8.03 6.28 5.39
N ALA A 26 -7.43 7.33 4.80
CA ALA A 26 -7.32 8.63 5.45
C ALA A 26 -8.63 9.43 5.38
N SER A 27 -9.50 9.15 4.41
CA SER A 27 -10.78 9.86 4.25
C SER A 27 -11.83 9.06 3.46
N LEU A 28 -13.09 9.48 3.58
CA LEU A 28 -14.18 8.94 2.75
C LEU A 28 -13.93 9.16 1.25
N SER A 29 -13.39 10.32 0.88
CA SER A 29 -13.06 10.61 -0.52
C SER A 29 -12.03 9.65 -1.09
N GLU A 30 -11.12 9.15 -0.27
CA GLU A 30 -10.13 8.15 -0.69
C GLU A 30 -10.79 6.79 -0.92
N LEU A 31 -11.60 6.33 0.04
CA LEU A 31 -12.40 5.11 -0.09
C LEU A 31 -13.27 5.14 -1.36
N VAL A 32 -13.98 6.25 -1.62
CA VAL A 32 -14.83 6.37 -2.82
C VAL A 32 -14.01 6.34 -4.10
N ARG A 33 -12.86 7.01 -4.15
CA ARG A 33 -11.97 6.94 -5.32
C ARG A 33 -11.45 5.52 -5.55
N ASP A 34 -11.14 4.80 -4.48
CA ASP A 34 -10.66 3.43 -4.58
C ASP A 34 -11.73 2.46 -5.06
N ALA A 35 -12.94 2.55 -4.50
CA ALA A 35 -14.10 1.78 -4.97
C ALA A 35 -14.42 2.05 -6.45
N LEU A 36 -14.41 3.32 -6.87
CA LEU A 36 -14.61 3.70 -8.28
C LEU A 36 -13.49 3.18 -9.17
N ARG A 37 -12.23 3.19 -8.70
CA ARG A 37 -11.10 2.66 -9.45
C ARG A 37 -11.26 1.16 -9.70
N GLY A 38 -11.63 0.39 -8.69
CA GLY A 38 -11.89 -1.04 -8.82
C GLY A 38 -13.04 -1.35 -9.79
N LEU A 39 -14.08 -0.52 -9.80
CA LEU A 39 -15.21 -0.68 -10.72
C LEU A 39 -14.85 -0.33 -12.18
N LEU A 40 -14.15 0.79 -12.40
CA LEU A 40 -13.86 1.31 -13.74
C LEU A 40 -12.65 0.63 -14.39
N TYR A 41 -11.71 0.13 -13.59
CA TYR A 41 -10.45 -0.42 -14.08
C TYR A 41 -10.16 -1.78 -13.42
N PRO A 42 -10.93 -2.83 -13.77
CA PRO A 42 -10.84 -4.14 -13.11
C PRO A 42 -9.51 -4.88 -13.36
N HIS A 43 -8.69 -4.40 -14.29
CA HIS A 43 -7.38 -4.94 -14.60
C HIS A 43 -6.25 -4.32 -13.77
N LEU A 44 -6.57 -3.36 -12.88
CA LEU A 44 -5.59 -2.79 -11.97
C LEU A 44 -5.36 -3.70 -10.77
N THR A 45 -4.12 -3.72 -10.32
CA THR A 45 -3.68 -4.42 -9.11
C THR A 45 -4.18 -3.70 -7.87
N VAL A 46 -3.99 -4.31 -6.69
CA VAL A 46 -4.39 -3.71 -5.40
C VAL A 46 -3.75 -2.33 -5.19
N ASN A 47 -2.55 -2.10 -5.74
CA ASN A 47 -1.85 -0.82 -5.65
C ASN A 47 -2.31 0.20 -6.72
N GLY A 48 -3.30 -0.14 -7.55
CA GLY A 48 -3.81 0.72 -8.61
C GLY A 48 -2.92 0.79 -9.85
N PHE A 49 -2.01 -0.17 -10.03
CA PHE A 49 -1.14 -0.26 -11.20
C PHE A 49 -1.68 -1.26 -12.22
N ILE A 50 -1.28 -1.13 -13.49
CA ILE A 50 -1.37 -2.26 -14.41
C ILE A 50 -0.38 -3.34 -13.98
N ARG A 51 -0.70 -4.61 -14.22
CA ARG A 51 0.09 -5.72 -13.70
C ARG A 51 1.56 -5.66 -14.12
N GLU A 52 1.81 -5.33 -15.38
CA GLU A 52 3.15 -5.22 -15.94
C GLU A 52 3.97 -4.11 -15.28
N PHE A 53 3.31 -3.06 -14.79
CA PHE A 53 3.98 -1.98 -14.08
C PHE A 53 4.25 -2.36 -12.63
N GLU A 54 3.31 -3.01 -11.95
CA GLU A 54 3.52 -3.52 -10.60
C GLU A 54 4.70 -4.50 -10.55
N ASP A 55 4.78 -5.42 -11.50
CA ASP A 55 5.88 -6.39 -11.57
C ASP A 55 7.24 -5.69 -11.72
N ARG A 56 7.33 -4.63 -12.54
CA ARG A 56 8.56 -3.81 -12.67
C ARG A 56 8.91 -3.05 -11.41
N VAL A 57 7.92 -2.52 -10.70
CA VAL A 57 8.14 -1.81 -9.42
C VAL A 57 8.65 -2.79 -8.37
N LEU A 58 8.06 -3.99 -8.30
CA LEU A 58 8.51 -5.04 -7.38
C LEU A 58 9.92 -5.52 -7.73
N GLU A 59 10.24 -5.70 -9.01
CA GLU A 59 11.59 -6.04 -9.48
C GLU A 59 12.60 -4.94 -9.09
N ALA A 60 12.31 -3.68 -9.39
CA ALA A 60 13.16 -2.57 -8.99
C ALA A 60 13.33 -2.43 -7.48
N ALA A 61 12.29 -2.72 -6.68
CA ALA A 61 12.37 -2.71 -5.23
C ALA A 61 13.25 -3.86 -4.68
N THR A 62 13.49 -4.91 -5.46
CA THR A 62 14.43 -5.99 -5.10
C THR A 62 15.88 -5.70 -5.47
N GLU A 63 16.13 -4.70 -6.32
CA GLU A 63 17.48 -4.25 -6.66
C GLU A 63 18.08 -3.45 -5.50
N SER A 64 19.12 -4.00 -4.86
CA SER A 64 19.81 -3.34 -3.75
C SER A 64 20.52 -2.06 -4.19
N GLN A 65 20.13 -0.91 -3.65
CA GLN A 65 20.86 0.34 -3.86
C GLN A 65 22.04 0.45 -2.88
N GLY A 66 23.04 -0.44 -3.02
CA GLY A 66 24.37 -0.34 -2.42
C GLY A 66 24.48 -0.39 -0.88
N LYS A 67 23.44 -0.02 -0.13
CA LYS A 67 23.37 -0.01 1.35
C LYS A 67 22.08 -0.62 1.89
N ASP A 68 21.26 -1.25 1.04
CA ASP A 68 20.00 -1.86 1.46
C ASP A 68 20.21 -3.26 2.03
N VAL A 69 19.63 -3.51 3.21
CA VAL A 69 19.57 -4.84 3.81
C VAL A 69 18.45 -5.63 3.14
N LEU A 70 18.82 -6.54 2.24
CA LEU A 70 17.86 -7.42 1.58
C LEU A 70 17.36 -8.51 2.53
N LEU A 71 16.07 -8.47 2.87
CA LEU A 71 15.40 -9.49 3.67
C LEU A 71 14.73 -10.50 2.73
N LYS A 72 15.36 -11.65 2.51
CA LYS A 72 14.90 -12.64 1.50
C LYS A 72 14.07 -13.78 2.11
N THR A 73 14.23 -14.02 3.40
CA THR A 73 13.56 -15.13 4.10
C THR A 73 12.74 -14.65 5.29
N ASN A 74 11.77 -15.47 5.71
CA ASN A 74 11.01 -15.23 6.94
C ASN A 74 11.91 -15.14 8.19
N LYS A 75 13.09 -15.75 8.15
CA LYS A 75 14.08 -15.65 9.22
C LYS A 75 14.77 -14.28 9.22
N ASP A 76 15.07 -13.73 8.06
CA ASP A 76 15.66 -12.39 7.91
C ASP A 76 14.71 -11.31 8.41
N LEU A 77 13.42 -11.41 8.07
CA LEU A 77 12.37 -10.53 8.59
C LEU A 77 12.32 -10.56 10.12
N LYS A 78 12.23 -11.76 10.71
CA LYS A 78 12.22 -11.90 12.18
C LYS A 78 13.48 -11.32 12.80
N ASN A 79 14.66 -11.60 12.26
CA ASN A 79 15.91 -11.08 12.81
C ASN A 79 16.00 -9.56 12.72
N TYR A 80 15.56 -8.95 11.62
CA TYR A 80 15.56 -7.51 11.44
C TYR A 80 14.68 -6.80 12.48
N PHE A 81 13.45 -7.28 12.67
CA PHE A 81 12.51 -6.66 13.62
C PHE A 81 12.76 -7.05 15.09
N LEU A 82 13.48 -8.14 15.36
CA LEU A 82 13.82 -8.56 16.73
C LEU A 82 15.15 -7.96 17.23
N GLN A 83 16.04 -7.53 16.35
CA GLN A 83 17.39 -7.15 16.77
C GLN A 83 17.57 -5.68 17.15
N ASP A 84 16.71 -4.75 16.72
CA ASP A 84 16.71 -3.30 17.09
C ASP A 84 18.10 -2.68 17.33
N LYS A 85 19.09 -3.16 16.58
CA LYS A 85 20.47 -2.69 16.57
C LYS A 85 20.72 -2.32 15.12
N LEU A 86 20.62 -1.02 14.86
CA LEU A 86 21.08 -0.40 13.61
C LEU A 86 22.39 -1.07 13.18
N PRO A 87 22.51 -1.56 11.93
CA PRO A 87 23.73 -2.21 11.49
C PRO A 87 24.90 -1.24 11.68
N GLN A 88 25.94 -1.69 12.40
CA GLN A 88 27.16 -0.91 12.57
C GLN A 88 27.73 -0.58 11.18
N LYS A 89 28.02 0.70 10.96
CA LYS A 89 28.72 1.17 9.76
C LYS A 89 30.00 0.35 9.58
N SER A 90 30.09 -0.43 8.50
CA SER A 90 31.36 -0.96 8.04
C SER A 90 32.15 0.18 7.42
N ASN A 91 33.23 0.60 8.09
CA ASN A 91 34.21 1.50 7.51
C ASN A 91 35.00 0.73 6.44
N LEU A 92 34.82 1.11 5.19
CA LEU A 92 35.82 0.96 4.13
C LEU A 92 36.45 2.34 3.91
#